data_AF-A0A2X3CFZ2-F1
#
_entry.id   AF-A0A2X3CFZ2-F1
#
_cell.length_a   1.000
_cell.length_b   1.000
_cell.length_c   1.000
_cell.angle_alpha   90.00
_cell.angle_beta   90.00
_cell.angle_gamma   90.00
#
_symmetry.space_group_name_H-M   'P 1'
#
loop_
_entity.id
_entity.type
_entity.pdbx_description
1 polymer ?
#
loop_
_entity_poly.entity_id
_entity_poly.type
_entity_poly.pdbx_seq_one_letter_code
_entity_poly.pdbx_strand_id
1 'polypeptide(L)' 'MNPTMADEEQAYNAGLMEGIRLIGEVVERQPEAEALIHYTFEARKQANVPVADIPQNQRVRVYMANPDLNTYGAGNTPG' A
#
# COMPACT_ATOMS: atom_id res chain seq x y z
N MET A 1 -6.89 -18.68 5.85
CA MET A 1 -5.88 -18.17 6.80
C MET A 1 -5.29 -16.92 6.18
N ASN A 2 -5.35 -15.78 6.86
CA ASN A 2 -4.66 -14.57 6.38
C ASN A 2 -3.15 -14.79 6.56
N PRO A 3 -2.32 -14.48 5.56
CA PRO A 3 -0.87 -14.58 5.71
C PRO A 3 -0.43 -13.61 6.81
N THR A 4 0.23 -14.11 7.85
CA THR A 4 0.98 -13.28 8.80
C THR A 4 2.30 -12.87 8.15
N MET A 5 2.38 -11.65 7.64
CA MET A 5 3.63 -11.05 7.19
C MET A 5 4.29 -10.33 8.37
N ALA A 6 5.59 -10.56 8.59
CA ALA A 6 6.34 -9.97 9.69
C ALA A 6 6.47 -8.43 9.59
N ASP A 7 6.41 -7.90 8.36
CA ASP A 7 6.33 -6.48 8.06
C ASP A 7 5.41 -6.29 6.84
N GLU A 8 4.12 -6.15 7.11
CA GLU A 8 3.09 -5.93 6.07
C GLU A 8 3.43 -4.70 5.21
N GLU A 9 3.91 -3.61 5.81
CA GLU A 9 4.24 -2.40 5.07
C GLU A 9 5.39 -2.64 4.08
N GLN A 10 6.46 -3.30 4.52
CA GLN A 10 7.58 -3.64 3.65
C GLN A 10 7.15 -4.56 2.50
N ALA A 11 6.34 -5.59 2.79
CA ALA A 11 5.88 -6.53 1.77
C ALA A 11 4.97 -5.85 0.73
N TYR A 12 4.06 -4.97 1.15
CA TYR A 12 3.23 -4.21 0.22
C TYR A 12 4.05 -3.24 -0.63
N ASN A 13 5.06 -2.57 -0.07
CA ASN A 13 5.93 -1.68 -0.82
C ASN A 13 6.72 -2.43 -1.89
N ALA A 14 7.28 -3.58 -1.55
CA ALA A 14 7.99 -4.43 -2.49
C ALA A 14 7.06 -4.93 -3.60
N GLY A 15 5.90 -5.48 -3.24
CA GLY A 15 4.93 -6.01 -4.21
C GLY A 15 4.38 -4.95 -5.17
N LEU A 16 4.13 -3.73 -4.69
CA LEU A 16 3.70 -2.63 -5.55
C LEU A 16 4.80 -2.22 -6.55
N MET A 17 6.04 -2.13 -6.09
CA MET A 17 7.17 -1.78 -6.95
C MET A 17 7.42 -2.86 -8.02
N GLU A 18 7.44 -4.13 -7.61
CA GLU A 18 7.60 -5.27 -8.52
C GLU A 18 6.45 -5.37 -9.53
N GLY A 19 5.21 -5.18 -9.07
CA GLY A 19 4.03 -5.19 -9.94
C GLY A 19 4.06 -4.09 -11.01
N ILE A 20 4.42 -2.86 -10.64
CA ILE A 20 4.56 -1.76 -11.61
C ILE A 20 5.67 -2.04 -12.62
N ARG A 21 6.83 -2.55 -12.17
CA ARG A 21 7.92 -2.94 -13.09
C ARG A 21 7.50 -4.02 -14.06
N LEU A 22 6.87 -5.09 -13.56
CA LEU A 22 6.42 -6.21 -14.38
C LEU A 22 5.43 -5.73 -15.46
N ILE A 23 4.46 -4.88 -15.09
CA ILE A 23 3.53 -4.31 -16.08
C ILE A 23 4.30 -3.51 -17.13
N GLY A 24 5.22 -2.63 -16.70
CA GLY A 24 6.06 -1.84 -17.59
C GLY A 24 6.90 -2.68 -18.56
N GLU A 25 7.44 -3.81 -18.10
CA GLU A 25 8.15 -4.76 -18.95
C GLU A 25 7.22 -5.39 -19.99
N VAL A 26 6.04 -5.86 -19.58
CA VAL A 26 5.07 -6.53 -20.46
C VAL A 26 4.52 -5.59 -21.55
N VAL A 27 4.35 -4.31 -21.25
CA VAL A 27 3.81 -3.32 -22.20
C VAL A 27 4.87 -2.47 -22.89
N GLU A 28 6.16 -2.77 -22.69
CA GLU A 28 7.30 -2.03 -23.26
C GLU A 28 7.33 -0.53 -22.88
N ARG A 29 7.03 -0.22 -21.60
CA ARG A 29 6.98 1.13 -21.01
C ARG A 29 7.82 1.25 -19.73
N GLN A 30 9.02 0.67 -19.74
CA GLN A 30 9.91 0.66 -18.58
C GLN A 30 10.25 2.07 -18.06
N PRO A 31 10.53 3.09 -18.91
CA PRO A 31 10.78 4.46 -18.43
C PRO A 31 9.59 5.04 -17.66
N GLU A 32 8.37 4.84 -18.15
CA GLU A 32 7.14 5.29 -17.49
C GLU A 32 6.87 4.52 -16.20
N ALA A 33 7.18 3.22 -16.16
CA ALA A 33 7.06 2.42 -14.95
C ALA A 33 8.00 2.91 -13.83
N GLU A 34 9.26 3.22 -14.14
CA GLU A 34 10.19 3.79 -13.15
C GLU A 34 9.76 5.20 -12.71
N ALA A 35 9.26 6.02 -13.63
CA ALA A 35 8.72 7.34 -13.30
C ALA A 35 7.50 7.22 -12.36
N LEU A 36 6.61 6.25 -12.60
CA LEU A 36 5.47 5.98 -11.75
C LEU A 36 5.90 5.51 -10.36
N ILE A 37 6.86 4.58 -10.26
CA ILE A 37 7.43 4.12 -8.99
C ILE A 37 7.96 5.30 -8.20
N HIS A 38 8.82 6.13 -8.81
CA HIS A 38 9.39 7.30 -8.14
C HIS A 38 8.30 8.24 -7.62
N TYR A 39 7.32 8.58 -8.47
CA TYR A 39 6.20 9.43 -8.09
C TYR A 39 5.39 8.85 -6.92
N THR A 40 5.04 7.56 -6.98
CA THR A 40 4.23 6.89 -5.97
C THR A 40 4.90 6.93 -4.59
N PHE A 41 6.19 6.64 -4.51
CA PHE A 41 6.90 6.63 -3.22
C PHE A 41 7.18 8.03 -2.66
N GLU A 42 7.43 9.03 -3.52
CA GLU A 42 7.52 10.43 -3.08
C GLU A 42 6.18 10.95 -2.56
N ALA A 43 5.07 10.68 -3.27
CA ALA A 43 3.74 11.07 -2.84
C ALA A 43 3.36 10.41 -1.50
N ARG A 44 3.67 9.11 -1.34
CA ARG A 44 3.40 8.39 -0.09
C ARG A 44 4.20 8.94 1.08
N LYS A 45 5.48 9.27 0.87
CA LYS A 45 6.30 9.94 1.88
C LYS A 45 5.67 11.26 2.32
N GLN A 46 5.25 12.10 1.37
CA GLN A 46 4.59 13.38 1.66
C GLN A 46 3.26 13.20 2.41
N ALA A 47 2.46 12.20 2.04
CA ALA A 47 1.18 11.91 2.71
C ALA A 47 1.34 11.39 4.14
N ASN A 48 2.44 10.68 4.43
CA ASN A 48 2.70 10.12 5.75
C ASN A 48 3.29 11.14 6.74
N VAL A 49 3.99 12.17 6.27
CA VAL A 49 4.63 13.19 7.14
C VAL A 49 3.67 13.81 8.16
N PRO A 50 2.45 14.26 7.80
CA PRO A 50 1.55 14.92 8.75
C PRO A 50 1.04 14.01 9.88
N VAL A 51 1.11 12.68 9.69
CA VAL A 51 0.51 11.70 10.61
C VAL A 51 1.54 10.79 11.29
N ALA A 52 2.83 10.95 10.98
CA ALA A 52 3.90 10.07 11.44
C ALA A 52 3.99 10.00 12.97
N ASP A 53 3.77 11.13 13.65
CA ASP A 53 3.95 11.25 15.09
C ASP A 53 2.65 11.08 15.90
N ILE A 54 1.53 10.72 15.25
CA ILE A 54 0.26 10.52 15.95
C ILE A 54 0.35 9.30 16.87
N PRO A 55 0.23 9.48 18.21
CA PRO A 55 0.26 8.38 19.15
C PRO A 55 -0.83 7.34 18.87
N GLN A 56 -0.54 6.06 19.09
CA GLN A 56 -1.46 4.96 18.77
C GLN A 56 -2.85 5.13 19.40
N ASN A 57 -2.93 5.64 20.64
CA ASN A 57 -4.20 5.89 21.35
C ASN A 57 -4.99 7.09 20.83
N GLN A 58 -4.41 7.91 19.95
CA GLN A 58 -5.05 9.05 19.30
C GLN A 58 -5.43 8.77 17.84
N ARG A 59 -5.02 7.62 17.29
CA ARG A 59 -5.38 7.22 15.92
C ARG A 59 -6.87 6.95 15.83
N VAL A 60 -7.49 7.46 14.76
CA VAL A 60 -8.91 7.23 14.48
C VAL A 60 -9.13 5.74 14.21
N ARG A 61 -10.07 5.14 14.93
CA ARG A 61 -10.52 3.76 14.67
C ARG A 61 -11.42 3.76 13.45
N VAL A 62 -11.00 3.07 12.39
CA VAL A 62 -11.71 2.98 11.12
C VAL A 62 -12.32 1.58 10.94
N TYR A 63 -13.45 1.52 10.24
CA TYR A 63 -14.11 0.28 9.84
C TYR A 63 -14.44 0.36 8.34
N MET A 64 -13.98 -0.63 7.56
CA MET A 64 -14.31 -0.75 6.15
C MET A 64 -15.53 -1.65 5.99
N ALA A 65 -16.66 -1.08 5.61
CA ALA A 65 -17.93 -1.78 5.43
C ALA A 65 -18.08 -2.25 3.98
N ASN A 66 -17.94 -3.55 3.73
CA ASN A 66 -18.21 -4.16 2.44
C ASN A 66 -19.60 -4.83 2.43
N PRO A 67 -20.16 -5.17 1.26
CA PRO A 67 -21.40 -5.94 1.16
C PRO A 67 -21.39 -7.23 1.99
N ASP A 68 -22.58 -7.71 2.35
CA ASP A 68 -22.79 -8.96 3.09
C ASP A 68 -22.10 -9.00 4.46
N LEU A 69 -21.97 -7.83 5.11
CA LEU A 69 -21.32 -7.67 6.41
C LEU A 69 -19.84 -8.09 6.42
N ASN A 70 -19.19 -8.06 5.26
CA ASN A 70 -17.76 -8.33 5.16
C ASN A 70 -16.94 -7.10 5.52
N THR A 71 -15.74 -7.34 6.06
CA THR A 71 -14.77 -6.30 6.35
C THR A 71 -13.36 -6.85 6.15
N TYR A 72 -12.39 -5.96 5.99
CA TYR A 72 -10.99 -6.33 5.90
C TYR A 72 -10.34 -6.25 7.29
N GLY A 73 -9.87 -7.40 7.80
CA GLY A 73 -9.03 -7.48 8.99
C GLY A 73 -7.54 -7.32 8.66
N ALA A 74 -6.66 -7.57 9.64
CA ALA A 74 -5.21 -7.53 9.45
C ALA A 74 -4.76 -8.44 8.27
N GLY A 75 -3.84 -7.94 7.44
CA GLY A 75 -3.34 -8.61 6.24
C GLY A 75 -4.17 -8.44 4.96
N ASN A 76 -5.22 -7.60 4.96
CA ASN A 76 -6.03 -7.32 3.77
C ASN A 76 -6.01 -5.82 3.41
N THR A 77 -5.65 -5.51 2.17
CA THR A 77 -5.81 -4.18 1.57
C THR A 77 -7.29 -3.98 1.20
N PRO A 78 -7.93 -2.85 1.57
CA PRO A 78 -9.17 -2.44 0.92
C PRO A 78 -8.89 -2.23 -0.57
N GLY A 79 -9.66 -2.92 -1.43
CA GLY A 79 -9.55 -2.78 -2.88
C GLY A 79 -9.89 -1.37 -3.38
#